data_AF-A0A420SPG7-F1
#
_entry.id   AF-A0A420SPG7-F1
#
_cell.length_a   1.000
_cell.length_b   1.000
_cell.length_c   1.000
_cell.angle_alpha   90.00
_cell.angle_beta   90.00
_cell.angle_gamma   90.00
#
_symmetry.space_group_name_H-M   'P 1'
#
loop_
_entity.id
_entity.type
_entity.pdbx_description
1 polymer ?
#
loop_
_entity_poly.entity_id
_entity_poly.type
_entity_poly.pdbx_seq_one_letter_code
_entity_poly.pdbx_strand_id
1 'polypeptide(L)'
;MVFDASSHLPHIIRTDENHMIYGPSTNDLYVSQYKAIEGIKFPHTFQTVYSSTTQKLDATLEEFMVEEITINPRFPKDYFSGLSEREGFFPKEAPKKTEGLSHAHILELSRNMLWSGPGSGISNNSVDSIKHKNIVPGLPNAHWLIVNDKFLGVKQFVIEDEDHVIVGDAPPQWTKQVIEWIDKKIGKPIKYLWPTHHHRDHSSGAAEYVQIGAKLIIPEIATSYWSSIPGAELITFNETHPYIHSDNEHKAWFIWEEQATHSIDWSYTFITNKCPTNESGIAIIEADAWHPGMPDANNDRWEMREWLGQLDRDGVPESAYVLPTHGQISQVSELIEHTDYVYAARTIGDWKNGGALYQA
;
A
#
# COMPACT_ATOMS: atom_id res chain seq x y z
N MET A 1 14.85 -18.18 -21.33
CA MET A 1 16.30 -18.00 -21.06
C MET A 1 16.98 -17.60 -22.35
N VAL A 2 17.80 -16.56 -22.32
CA VAL A 2 18.56 -16.03 -23.46
C VAL A 2 20.03 -16.28 -23.20
N PHE A 3 20.76 -16.76 -24.20
CA PHE A 3 22.19 -17.05 -24.12
C PHE A 3 22.99 -15.99 -24.87
N ASP A 4 24.15 -15.64 -24.34
CA ASP A 4 25.10 -14.79 -25.06
C ASP A 4 25.63 -15.54 -26.30
N ALA A 5 25.58 -14.87 -27.46
CA ALA A 5 25.88 -15.51 -28.73
C ALA A 5 27.36 -15.89 -28.88
N SER A 6 28.27 -15.21 -28.17
CA SER A 6 29.71 -15.44 -28.26
C SER A 6 30.21 -16.50 -27.27
N SER A 7 29.76 -16.43 -26.02
CA SER A 7 30.21 -17.31 -24.94
C SER A 7 29.34 -18.55 -24.76
N HIS A 8 28.13 -18.54 -25.33
CA HIS A 8 27.09 -19.56 -25.15
C HIS A 8 26.68 -19.77 -23.68
N LEU A 9 26.98 -18.81 -22.81
CA LEU A 9 26.58 -18.81 -21.41
C LEU A 9 25.21 -18.15 -21.26
N PRO A 10 24.42 -18.51 -20.23
CA PRO A 10 23.20 -17.79 -19.92
C PRO A 10 23.50 -16.29 -19.77
N HIS A 11 22.61 -15.44 -20.27
CA HIS A 11 22.73 -13.99 -20.14
C HIS A 11 21.47 -13.39 -19.50
N ILE A 12 20.29 -13.89 -19.86
CA ILE A 12 19.02 -13.43 -19.30
C ILE A 12 18.16 -14.63 -18.90
N ILE A 13 17.70 -14.62 -17.65
CA ILE A 13 16.66 -15.52 -17.15
C ILE A 13 15.38 -14.69 -17.02
N ARG A 14 14.51 -14.82 -18.02
CA ARG A 14 13.27 -14.04 -18.15
C ARG A 14 12.07 -14.77 -17.56
N THR A 15 11.27 -14.03 -16.80
CA THR A 15 9.91 -14.40 -16.43
C THR A 15 8.94 -13.41 -17.07
N ASP A 16 7.97 -13.92 -17.84
CA ASP A 16 6.88 -13.09 -18.37
C ASP A 16 5.80 -12.91 -17.29
N GLU A 17 5.37 -11.67 -17.09
CA GLU A 17 4.40 -11.27 -16.09
C GLU A 17 3.30 -10.38 -16.69
N ASN A 18 2.25 -10.15 -15.90
CA ASN A 18 1.21 -9.18 -16.21
C ASN A 18 0.92 -8.39 -14.93
N HIS A 19 1.62 -7.27 -14.75
CA HIS A 19 1.47 -6.37 -13.62
C HIS A 19 0.09 -5.72 -13.65
N MET A 20 -0.56 -5.55 -12.49
CA MET A 20 -1.90 -4.97 -12.44
C MET A 20 -1.94 -3.49 -12.81
N ILE A 21 -0.81 -2.79 -12.67
CA ILE A 21 -0.65 -1.37 -13.04
C ILE A 21 0.06 -1.20 -14.39
N TYR A 22 1.11 -1.98 -14.66
CA TYR A 22 1.96 -1.78 -15.84
C TYR A 22 1.58 -2.69 -17.01
N GLY A 23 0.64 -3.62 -16.81
CA GLY A 23 0.24 -4.60 -17.80
C GLY A 23 1.35 -5.61 -18.14
N PRO A 24 1.40 -6.09 -19.40
CA PRO A 24 2.40 -7.06 -19.85
C PRO A 24 3.83 -6.58 -19.57
N SER A 25 4.57 -7.39 -18.84
CA SER A 25 5.87 -7.05 -18.26
C SER A 25 6.81 -8.25 -18.22
N THR A 26 8.09 -8.00 -17.98
CA THR A 26 9.13 -9.02 -17.82
C THR A 26 9.94 -8.74 -16.57
N ASN A 27 10.20 -9.78 -15.77
CA ASN A 27 11.14 -9.76 -14.66
C ASN A 27 12.37 -10.56 -15.07
N ASP A 28 13.42 -9.83 -15.47
CA ASP A 28 14.62 -10.36 -16.08
C ASP A 28 15.77 -10.37 -15.08
N LEU A 29 16.32 -11.55 -14.81
CA LEU A 29 17.60 -11.68 -14.13
C LEU A 29 18.72 -11.74 -15.16
N TYR A 30 19.46 -10.64 -15.29
CA TYR A 30 20.69 -10.56 -16.05
C TYR A 30 21.82 -11.19 -15.26
N VAL A 31 22.57 -12.06 -15.91
CA VAL A 31 23.75 -12.73 -15.33
C VAL A 31 24.96 -12.46 -16.20
N SER A 32 26.04 -12.02 -15.56
CA SER A 32 27.25 -11.60 -16.28
C SER A 32 28.53 -11.80 -15.46
N GLN A 33 29.66 -11.33 -16.02
CA GLN A 33 31.00 -11.43 -15.43
C GLN A 33 31.40 -12.86 -15.03
N TYR A 34 31.19 -13.80 -15.96
CA TYR A 34 31.50 -15.20 -15.69
C TYR A 34 32.97 -15.44 -15.36
N LYS A 35 33.26 -16.11 -14.24
CA LYS A 35 34.60 -16.55 -13.86
C LYS A 35 34.66 -18.07 -13.80
N ALA A 36 35.81 -18.63 -14.19
CA ALA A 36 36.06 -20.05 -14.11
C ALA A 36 36.54 -20.42 -12.70
N ILE A 37 35.86 -21.36 -12.07
CA ILE A 37 36.19 -21.91 -10.75
C ILE A 37 36.19 -23.43 -10.91
N GLU A 38 37.35 -24.05 -10.69
CA GLU A 38 37.59 -25.48 -10.95
C GLU A 38 37.11 -25.96 -12.34
N GLY A 39 37.22 -25.09 -13.35
CA GLY A 39 36.84 -25.38 -14.74
C GLY A 39 35.36 -25.15 -15.07
N ILE A 40 34.51 -24.79 -14.10
CA ILE A 40 33.11 -24.43 -14.33
C ILE A 40 32.99 -22.91 -14.33
N LYS A 41 32.24 -22.34 -15.30
CA LYS A 41 31.99 -20.90 -15.36
C LYS A 41 30.75 -20.54 -14.55
N PHE A 42 30.91 -19.69 -13.56
CA PHE A 42 29.81 -19.15 -12.76
C PHE A 42 29.64 -17.64 -13.01
N PRO A 43 28.41 -17.12 -13.05
CA PRO A 43 28.18 -15.67 -13.09
C PRO A 43 28.56 -15.05 -11.75
N HIS A 44 29.18 -13.87 -11.79
CA HIS A 44 29.55 -13.10 -10.59
C HIS A 44 28.75 -11.81 -10.44
N THR A 45 28.02 -11.38 -11.46
CA THR A 45 27.14 -10.21 -11.37
C THR A 45 25.72 -10.63 -11.73
N PHE A 46 24.78 -10.18 -10.90
CA PHE A 46 23.36 -10.45 -11.02
C PHE A 46 22.64 -9.12 -10.97
N GLN A 47 21.78 -8.87 -11.95
CA GLN A 47 20.96 -7.66 -11.99
C GLN A 47 19.53 -8.06 -12.33
N THR A 48 18.60 -7.77 -11.43
CA THR A 48 17.16 -7.94 -11.68
C THR A 48 16.62 -6.66 -12.29
N VAL A 49 16.06 -6.76 -13.49
CA VAL A 49 15.44 -5.64 -14.21
C VAL A 49 13.98 -5.97 -14.48
N TYR A 50 13.10 -5.04 -14.13
CA TYR A 50 11.68 -5.11 -14.43
C TYR A 50 11.34 -4.18 -15.59
N SER A 51 10.77 -4.74 -16.65
CA SER A 51 10.44 -3.96 -17.84
C SER A 51 8.97 -4.12 -18.21
N SER A 52 8.33 -3.03 -18.65
CA SER A 52 7.00 -3.06 -19.28
C SER A 52 7.07 -2.38 -20.63
N THR A 53 6.75 -3.14 -21.68
CA THR A 53 6.74 -2.62 -23.05
C THR A 53 5.58 -1.66 -23.29
N THR A 54 4.45 -1.89 -22.61
CA THR A 54 3.26 -1.04 -22.72
C THR A 54 3.52 0.35 -22.12
N GLN A 55 4.34 0.43 -21.07
CA GLN A 55 4.54 1.65 -20.29
C GLN A 55 5.96 2.23 -20.40
N LYS A 56 6.80 1.69 -21.29
CA LYS A 56 8.21 2.08 -21.46
C LYS A 56 8.97 2.13 -20.13
N LEU A 57 8.65 1.21 -19.23
CA LEU A 57 9.34 1.03 -17.96
C LEU A 57 10.55 0.12 -18.17
N ASP A 58 11.68 0.52 -17.61
CA ASP A 58 12.88 -0.30 -17.52
C ASP A 58 13.61 0.03 -16.20
N ALA A 59 13.26 -0.70 -15.13
CA ALA A 59 13.68 -0.42 -13.78
C ALA A 59 14.61 -1.51 -13.26
N THR A 60 15.82 -1.15 -12.87
CA THR A 60 16.70 -2.06 -12.10
C THR A 60 16.17 -2.16 -10.68
N LEU A 61 15.73 -3.36 -10.28
CA LEU A 61 15.21 -3.62 -8.94
C LEU A 61 16.31 -3.98 -7.95
N GLU A 62 17.32 -4.70 -8.43
CA GLU A 62 18.39 -5.22 -7.58
C GLU A 62 19.64 -5.43 -8.44
N GLU A 63 20.81 -5.09 -7.90
CA GLU A 63 22.09 -5.46 -8.48
C GLU A 63 23.04 -5.88 -7.36
N PHE A 64 23.65 -7.06 -7.53
CA PHE A 64 24.66 -7.53 -6.61
C PHE A 64 25.80 -8.27 -7.31
N MET A 65 26.95 -8.30 -6.64
CA MET A 65 28.09 -9.09 -7.05
C MET A 65 28.35 -10.21 -6.04
N VAL A 66 28.63 -11.39 -6.57
CA VAL A 66 29.12 -12.53 -5.80
C VAL A 66 30.64 -12.48 -5.82
N GLU A 67 31.25 -12.27 -4.66
CA GLU A 67 32.71 -12.17 -4.54
C GLU A 67 33.39 -13.53 -4.61
N GLU A 68 32.83 -14.52 -3.91
CA GLU A 68 33.37 -15.87 -3.75
C GLU A 68 32.31 -16.93 -4.03
N ILE A 69 32.72 -18.01 -4.72
CA ILE A 69 31.89 -19.19 -4.95
C ILE A 69 32.70 -20.41 -4.54
N THR A 70 32.19 -21.14 -3.55
CA THR A 70 32.78 -22.38 -3.07
C THR A 70 32.09 -23.56 -3.71
N ILE A 71 32.85 -24.40 -4.41
CA ILE A 71 32.35 -25.63 -5.01
C ILE A 71 32.43 -26.75 -3.98
N ASN A 72 31.35 -27.51 -3.85
CA ASN A 72 31.24 -28.62 -2.89
C ASN A 72 31.65 -28.25 -1.45
N PRO A 73 31.07 -27.17 -0.87
CA PRO A 73 31.33 -26.81 0.52
C PRO A 73 30.96 -27.97 1.43
N ARG A 74 31.78 -28.19 2.46
CA ARG A 74 31.53 -29.24 3.46
C ARG A 74 30.65 -28.66 4.56
N PHE A 75 29.49 -29.27 4.77
CA PHE A 75 28.60 -28.95 5.87
C PHE A 75 28.57 -30.10 6.89
N PRO A 76 28.35 -29.81 8.18
CA PRO A 76 27.97 -30.82 9.17
C PRO A 76 26.78 -31.67 8.70
N LYS A 77 26.71 -32.93 9.16
CA LYS A 77 25.68 -33.90 8.74
C LYS A 77 24.24 -33.39 8.98
N ASP A 78 24.08 -32.53 9.97
CA ASP A 78 22.84 -31.95 10.47
C ASP A 78 22.64 -30.47 10.06
N TYR A 79 23.50 -29.90 9.22
CA TYR A 79 23.41 -28.49 8.82
C TYR A 79 22.07 -28.14 8.14
N PHE A 80 21.56 -29.05 7.31
CA PHE A 80 20.26 -28.93 6.65
C PHE A 80 19.18 -29.77 7.37
N SER A 81 19.42 -30.22 8.61
CA SER A 81 18.35 -30.81 9.40
C SER A 81 17.33 -29.71 9.71
N GLY A 82 16.26 -29.67 8.92
CA GLY A 82 15.13 -28.80 9.18
C GLY A 82 14.38 -29.19 10.46
N LEU A 83 13.33 -28.43 10.76
CA LEU A 83 12.35 -28.81 11.78
C LEU A 83 11.82 -30.22 11.50
N SER A 84 11.49 -30.98 12.56
CA SER A 84 10.88 -32.28 12.34
C SER A 84 9.59 -32.13 11.53
N GLU A 85 9.16 -33.20 10.86
CA GLU A 85 7.98 -33.17 9.99
C GLU A 85 6.69 -32.70 10.71
N ARG A 86 6.68 -32.70 12.05
CA ARG A 86 5.57 -32.22 12.88
C ARG A 86 5.71 -30.77 13.32
N GLU A 87 6.90 -30.20 13.20
CA GLU A 87 7.26 -28.84 13.62
C GLU A 87 7.33 -27.87 12.43
N GLY A 88 7.32 -28.37 11.19
CA GLY A 88 7.28 -27.53 9.99
C GLY A 88 5.99 -26.70 9.89
N PHE A 89 6.14 -25.40 9.68
CA PHE A 89 5.03 -24.45 9.57
C PHE A 89 4.27 -24.51 8.23
N PHE A 90 4.87 -25.10 7.19
CA PHE A 90 4.31 -25.07 5.84
C PHE A 90 3.38 -26.25 5.54
N PRO A 91 2.34 -26.05 4.70
CA PRO A 91 1.48 -27.14 4.24
C PRO A 91 2.28 -28.30 3.63
N LYS A 92 1.92 -29.53 3.98
CA LYS A 92 2.54 -30.76 3.44
C LYS A 92 2.02 -31.14 2.05
N GLU A 93 0.97 -30.47 1.60
CA GLU A 93 0.37 -30.68 0.29
C GLU A 93 1.31 -30.17 -0.81
N ALA A 94 1.31 -30.86 -1.96
CA ALA A 94 2.03 -30.36 -3.12
C ALA A 94 1.49 -28.98 -3.54
N PRO A 95 2.35 -28.05 -3.99
CA PRO A 95 1.90 -26.75 -4.50
C PRO A 95 0.86 -26.93 -5.61
N LYS A 96 -0.28 -26.24 -5.46
CA LYS A 96 -1.38 -26.21 -6.43
C LYS A 96 -1.67 -24.78 -6.83
N LYS A 97 -2.13 -24.57 -8.07
CA LYS A 97 -2.60 -23.26 -8.51
C LYS A 97 -3.79 -22.84 -7.65
N THR A 98 -3.77 -21.59 -7.20
CA THR A 98 -4.92 -20.95 -6.55
C THR A 98 -5.66 -20.11 -7.58
N GLU A 99 -6.94 -20.37 -7.77
CA GLU A 99 -7.78 -19.58 -8.67
C GLU A 99 -7.78 -18.11 -8.23
N GLY A 100 -7.67 -17.18 -9.19
CA GLY A 100 -7.57 -15.74 -8.91
C GLY A 100 -6.18 -15.23 -8.54
N LEU A 101 -5.19 -16.09 -8.30
CA LEU A 101 -3.80 -15.68 -8.01
C LEU A 101 -2.86 -16.01 -9.16
N SER A 102 -2.27 -14.97 -9.76
CA SER A 102 -1.27 -15.12 -10.82
C SER A 102 0.11 -15.47 -10.25
N HIS A 103 1.02 -15.96 -11.09
CA HIS A 103 2.39 -16.22 -10.67
C HIS A 103 3.11 -14.94 -10.26
N ALA A 104 2.93 -13.85 -11.02
CA ALA A 104 3.43 -12.51 -10.67
C ALA A 104 2.94 -12.08 -9.28
N HIS A 105 1.66 -12.36 -8.96
CA HIS A 105 1.09 -12.07 -7.64
C HIS A 105 1.86 -12.77 -6.52
N ILE A 106 2.10 -14.06 -6.68
CA ILE A 106 2.77 -14.88 -5.67
C ILE A 106 4.24 -14.49 -5.57
N LEU A 107 4.92 -14.28 -6.69
CA LEU A 107 6.35 -13.96 -6.73
C LEU A 107 6.64 -12.65 -5.99
N GLU A 108 5.87 -11.60 -6.25
CA GLU A 108 6.04 -10.30 -5.60
C GLU A 108 5.82 -10.37 -4.09
N LEU A 109 4.72 -10.98 -3.64
CA LEU A 109 4.47 -11.18 -2.21
C LEU A 109 5.54 -12.07 -1.55
N SER A 110 6.07 -13.05 -2.30
CA SER A 110 7.16 -13.91 -1.80
C SER A 110 8.47 -13.15 -1.68
N ARG A 111 8.80 -12.27 -2.64
CA ARG A 111 9.99 -11.42 -2.61
C ARG A 111 9.96 -10.45 -1.42
N ASN A 112 8.78 -9.93 -1.08
CA ASN A 112 8.58 -9.05 0.07
C ASN A 112 8.35 -9.82 1.39
N MET A 113 8.49 -11.16 1.40
CA MET A 113 8.24 -12.02 2.56
C MET A 113 6.82 -11.95 3.15
N LEU A 114 5.86 -11.40 2.40
CA LEU A 114 4.45 -11.28 2.78
C LEU A 114 3.62 -12.52 2.37
N TRP A 115 4.16 -13.38 1.51
CA TRP A 115 3.52 -14.63 1.13
C TRP A 115 3.86 -15.77 2.08
N SER A 116 2.86 -16.21 2.87
CA SER A 116 2.96 -17.41 3.72
C SER A 116 2.17 -18.61 3.19
N GLY A 117 1.76 -18.57 1.92
CA GLY A 117 1.01 -19.65 1.25
C GLY A 117 -0.47 -19.36 1.04
N PRO A 118 -1.22 -20.27 0.40
CA PRO A 118 -2.66 -20.15 0.22
C PRO A 118 -3.37 -20.04 1.58
N GLY A 119 -4.14 -18.96 1.80
CA GLY A 119 -4.83 -18.70 3.07
C GLY A 119 -4.10 -17.77 4.06
N SER A 120 -2.94 -17.22 3.66
CA SER A 120 -2.12 -16.19 4.36
C SER A 120 -2.81 -14.85 4.68
N GLY A 121 -4.13 -14.76 4.54
CA GLY A 121 -4.91 -13.52 4.67
C GLY A 121 -5.64 -13.15 3.39
N ILE A 122 -5.27 -13.77 2.27
CA ILE A 122 -5.98 -13.67 0.99
C ILE A 122 -7.10 -14.71 0.97
N SER A 123 -8.23 -14.39 1.59
CA SER A 123 -9.47 -15.16 1.45
C SER A 123 -10.39 -14.48 0.46
N ASN A 124 -11.05 -15.28 -0.40
CA ASN A 124 -12.19 -14.83 -1.18
C ASN A 124 -13.30 -14.44 -0.19
N ASN A 125 -13.37 -13.15 0.11
CA ASN A 125 -14.41 -12.59 0.96
C ASN A 125 -15.62 -12.26 0.07
N SER A 126 -16.82 -12.51 0.56
CA SER A 126 -18.06 -12.06 -0.10
C SER A 126 -18.38 -10.64 0.32
N VAL A 127 -19.20 -9.93 -0.46
CA VAL A 127 -19.72 -8.60 -0.08
C VAL A 127 -20.37 -8.60 1.30
N ASP A 128 -21.05 -9.70 1.68
CA ASP A 128 -21.74 -9.85 2.96
C ASP A 128 -20.78 -9.96 4.17
N SER A 129 -19.50 -10.24 3.93
CA SER A 129 -18.49 -10.31 4.98
C SER A 129 -17.84 -8.96 5.32
N ILE A 130 -18.06 -7.93 4.49
CA ILE A 130 -17.56 -6.57 4.73
C ILE A 130 -18.34 -5.97 5.90
N LYS A 131 -17.62 -5.66 6.99
CA LYS A 131 -18.17 -4.86 8.09
C LYS A 131 -17.83 -3.39 7.83
N HIS A 132 -18.64 -2.47 8.32
CA HIS A 132 -18.32 -1.05 8.31
C HIS A 132 -18.51 -0.44 9.70
N LYS A 133 -17.76 0.62 9.98
CA LYS A 133 -17.92 1.42 11.19
C LYS A 133 -17.83 2.91 10.85
N ASN A 134 -18.65 3.72 11.51
CA ASN A 134 -18.70 5.17 11.36
C ASN A 134 -18.51 5.74 12.77
N ILE A 135 -17.27 5.76 13.23
CA ILE A 135 -16.95 5.96 14.66
C ILE A 135 -16.64 7.43 14.99
N VAL A 136 -16.28 8.23 13.98
CA VAL A 136 -15.88 9.62 14.23
C VAL A 136 -17.11 10.50 14.49
N PRO A 137 -17.26 11.09 15.68
CA PRO A 137 -18.44 11.89 16.02
C PRO A 137 -18.63 13.06 15.04
N GLY A 138 -19.85 13.20 14.51
CA GLY A 138 -20.17 14.27 13.55
C GLY A 138 -19.70 14.02 12.11
N LEU A 139 -19.12 12.85 11.81
CA LEU A 139 -18.72 12.42 10.48
C LEU A 139 -19.38 11.09 10.09
N PRO A 140 -20.72 11.03 9.97
CA PRO A 140 -21.42 9.80 9.59
C PRO A 140 -21.09 9.34 8.17
N ASN A 141 -20.46 10.16 7.34
CA ASN A 141 -20.15 9.85 5.95
C ASN A 141 -18.71 9.35 5.72
N ALA A 142 -17.90 9.28 6.78
CA ALA A 142 -16.59 8.64 6.74
C ALA A 142 -16.73 7.18 7.20
N HIS A 143 -16.75 6.26 6.25
CA HIS A 143 -16.96 4.85 6.48
C HIS A 143 -15.61 4.12 6.52
N TRP A 144 -15.34 3.41 7.63
CA TRP A 144 -14.19 2.51 7.75
C TRP A 144 -14.65 1.07 7.50
N LEU A 145 -14.29 0.54 6.33
CA LEU A 145 -14.67 -0.79 5.86
C LEU A 145 -13.64 -1.83 6.29
N ILE A 146 -14.06 -2.80 7.10
CA ILE A 146 -13.23 -3.92 7.52
C ILE A 146 -13.42 -5.05 6.51
N VAL A 147 -12.52 -5.12 5.53
CA VAL A 147 -12.53 -6.17 4.50
C VAL A 147 -11.78 -7.43 4.94
N ASN A 148 -10.83 -7.30 5.87
CA ASN A 148 -10.18 -8.41 6.56
C ASN A 148 -9.85 -8.01 8.02
N ASP A 149 -10.38 -8.77 8.97
CA ASP A 149 -10.29 -8.48 10.42
C ASP A 149 -9.18 -9.28 11.13
N LYS A 150 -8.26 -9.89 10.36
CA LYS A 150 -7.10 -10.61 10.92
C LYS A 150 -6.02 -9.63 11.40
N PHE A 151 -4.96 -10.19 12.02
CA PHE A 151 -3.85 -9.43 12.62
C PHE A 151 -3.27 -8.35 11.70
N LEU A 152 -2.83 -8.70 10.48
CA LEU A 152 -2.43 -7.75 9.41
C LEU A 152 -3.58 -7.49 8.42
N GLY A 153 -4.83 -7.55 8.91
CA GLY A 153 -6.01 -7.41 8.08
C GLY A 153 -6.13 -6.01 7.50
N VAL A 154 -6.61 -5.94 6.26
CA VAL A 154 -6.79 -4.72 5.47
C VAL A 154 -8.14 -4.08 5.76
N LYS A 155 -8.15 -2.75 5.83
CA LYS A 155 -9.34 -1.91 5.88
C LYS A 155 -9.29 -0.91 4.74
N GLN A 156 -10.45 -0.48 4.31
CA GLN A 156 -10.61 0.53 3.27
C GLN A 156 -11.48 1.66 3.78
N PHE A 157 -11.42 2.79 3.11
CA PHE A 157 -12.15 3.97 3.52
C PHE A 157 -13.09 4.38 2.41
N VAL A 158 -14.27 4.84 2.79
CA VAL A 158 -15.25 5.38 1.85
C VAL A 158 -15.70 6.72 2.42
N ILE A 159 -15.51 7.78 1.63
CA ILE A 159 -16.00 9.11 1.93
C ILE A 159 -17.25 9.31 1.08
N GLU A 160 -18.40 9.39 1.74
CA GLU A 160 -19.69 9.58 1.12
C GLU A 160 -20.02 11.07 1.00
N ASP A 161 -20.04 11.57 -0.24
CA ASP A 161 -20.46 12.93 -0.57
C ASP A 161 -21.96 12.93 -0.92
N GLU A 162 -22.56 14.10 -1.13
CA GLU A 162 -23.97 14.27 -1.48
C GLU A 162 -24.39 13.47 -2.71
N ASP A 163 -23.57 13.50 -3.77
CA ASP A 163 -23.92 12.92 -5.07
C ASP A 163 -22.98 11.80 -5.55
N HIS A 164 -21.94 11.48 -4.77
CA HIS A 164 -20.94 10.48 -5.16
C HIS A 164 -20.15 9.93 -3.97
N VAL A 165 -19.21 9.02 -4.26
CA VAL A 165 -18.29 8.44 -3.30
C VAL A 165 -16.84 8.62 -3.75
N ILE A 166 -15.96 8.90 -2.79
CA ILE A 166 -14.51 8.73 -2.88
C ILE A 166 -14.13 7.45 -2.14
N VAL A 167 -13.41 6.55 -2.82
CA VAL A 167 -12.85 5.35 -2.19
C VAL A 167 -11.38 5.58 -1.87
N GLY A 168 -10.97 5.23 -0.66
CA GLY A 168 -9.57 5.16 -0.22
C GLY A 168 -9.03 3.75 -0.41
N ASP A 169 -7.93 3.64 -1.16
CA ASP A 169 -7.24 2.39 -1.53
C ASP A 169 -8.06 1.39 -2.36
N ALA A 170 -7.34 0.46 -2.99
CA ALA A 170 -7.85 -0.55 -3.91
C ALA A 170 -7.04 -1.86 -3.81
N PRO A 171 -7.09 -2.60 -2.69
CA PRO A 171 -6.52 -3.93 -2.63
C PRO A 171 -7.19 -4.86 -3.66
N PRO A 172 -6.42 -5.56 -4.50
CA PRO A 172 -6.97 -6.30 -5.64
C PRO A 172 -7.86 -7.47 -5.22
N GLN A 173 -7.71 -7.99 -4.00
CA GLN A 173 -8.48 -9.12 -3.49
C GLN A 173 -9.92 -8.75 -3.12
N TRP A 174 -10.19 -7.48 -2.80
CA TRP A 174 -11.47 -7.00 -2.27
C TRP A 174 -12.12 -5.89 -3.09
N THR A 175 -11.46 -5.42 -4.15
CA THR A 175 -11.92 -4.27 -4.95
C THR A 175 -13.34 -4.48 -5.50
N LYS A 176 -13.62 -5.62 -6.14
CA LYS A 176 -14.97 -5.91 -6.66
C LYS A 176 -16.04 -5.94 -5.58
N GLN A 177 -15.71 -6.51 -4.42
CA GLN A 177 -16.64 -6.62 -3.30
C GLN A 177 -16.90 -5.27 -2.64
N VAL A 178 -15.91 -4.38 -2.59
CA VAL A 178 -16.12 -3.01 -2.11
C VAL A 178 -16.97 -2.21 -3.09
N ILE A 179 -16.73 -2.33 -4.41
CA ILE A 179 -17.60 -1.72 -5.44
C ILE A 179 -19.04 -2.22 -5.28
N GLU A 180 -19.25 -3.53 -5.15
CA GLU A 180 -20.56 -4.13 -4.93
C GLU A 180 -21.20 -3.70 -3.60
N TRP A 181 -20.41 -3.55 -2.54
CA TRP A 181 -20.87 -3.07 -1.25
C TRP A 181 -21.38 -1.62 -1.34
N ILE A 182 -20.62 -0.75 -2.00
CA ILE A 182 -20.98 0.66 -2.20
C ILE A 182 -22.29 0.75 -3.01
N ASP A 183 -22.41 -0.01 -4.10
CA ASP A 183 -23.64 -0.06 -4.91
C ASP A 183 -24.86 -0.48 -4.07
N LYS A 184 -24.71 -1.52 -3.24
CA LYS A 184 -25.82 -2.06 -2.42
C LYS A 184 -26.16 -1.23 -1.18
N LYS A 185 -25.18 -0.58 -0.55
CA LYS A 185 -25.34 0.06 0.77
C LYS A 185 -25.43 1.58 0.71
N ILE A 186 -24.70 2.20 -0.21
CA ILE A 186 -24.68 3.65 -0.40
C ILE A 186 -25.52 4.04 -1.63
N GLY A 187 -25.38 3.30 -2.74
CA GLY A 187 -26.15 3.53 -3.97
C GLY A 187 -25.77 4.81 -4.72
N LYS A 188 -24.62 5.41 -4.40
CA LYS A 188 -24.05 6.59 -5.08
C LYS A 188 -22.91 6.17 -6.01
N PRO A 189 -22.70 6.88 -7.14
CA PRO A 189 -21.61 6.56 -8.06
C PRO A 189 -20.24 6.78 -7.43
N ILE A 190 -19.31 5.88 -7.70
CA ILE A 190 -17.90 6.05 -7.34
C ILE A 190 -17.27 6.96 -8.38
N LYS A 191 -17.00 8.23 -8.03
CA LYS A 191 -16.38 9.20 -8.95
C LYS A 191 -14.87 9.28 -8.78
N TYR A 192 -14.36 8.92 -7.60
CA TYR A 192 -12.95 9.08 -7.29
C TYR A 192 -12.40 7.86 -6.55
N LEU A 193 -11.17 7.51 -6.91
CA LEU A 193 -10.31 6.64 -6.12
C LEU A 193 -9.12 7.49 -5.64
N TRP A 194 -8.86 7.47 -4.35
CA TRP A 194 -7.64 7.99 -3.75
C TRP A 194 -6.82 6.80 -3.23
N PRO A 195 -5.82 6.33 -3.98
CA PRO A 195 -4.83 5.44 -3.41
C PRO A 195 -3.88 6.24 -2.53
N THR A 196 -3.72 5.79 -1.29
CA THR A 196 -2.82 6.44 -0.32
C THR A 196 -1.38 6.42 -0.79
N HIS A 197 -0.96 5.32 -1.45
CA HIS A 197 0.36 5.14 -2.06
C HIS A 197 0.40 3.97 -3.06
N HIS A 198 1.56 3.76 -3.70
CA HIS A 198 1.72 2.77 -4.77
C HIS A 198 1.81 1.31 -4.32
N HIS A 199 1.93 0.99 -3.03
CA HIS A 199 2.03 -0.40 -2.59
C HIS A 199 0.81 -1.22 -3.02
N ARG A 200 1.05 -2.51 -3.19
CA ARG A 200 0.17 -3.42 -3.92
C ARG A 200 -1.19 -3.60 -3.28
N ASP A 201 -1.21 -3.75 -1.97
CA ASP A 201 -2.40 -3.86 -1.13
C ASP A 201 -3.21 -2.55 -1.07
N HIS A 202 -2.70 -1.47 -1.64
CA HIS A 202 -3.40 -0.19 -1.77
C HIS A 202 -3.74 0.15 -3.22
N SER A 203 -2.96 -0.33 -4.19
CA SER A 203 -3.02 0.17 -5.57
C SER A 203 -3.56 -0.80 -6.60
N SER A 204 -3.38 -2.10 -6.41
CA SER A 204 -3.44 -3.05 -7.52
C SER A 204 -4.85 -3.32 -8.09
N GLY A 205 -5.90 -2.92 -7.38
CA GLY A 205 -7.28 -2.92 -7.87
C GLY A 205 -7.69 -1.64 -8.60
N ALA A 206 -6.83 -0.61 -8.66
CA ALA A 206 -7.20 0.71 -9.17
C ALA A 206 -7.74 0.70 -10.61
N ALA A 207 -7.24 -0.20 -11.46
CA ALA A 207 -7.73 -0.36 -12.83
C ALA A 207 -9.24 -0.70 -12.90
N GLU A 208 -9.79 -1.38 -11.89
CA GLU A 208 -11.23 -1.70 -11.84
C GLU A 208 -12.08 -0.45 -11.55
N TYR A 209 -11.59 0.47 -10.70
CA TYR A 209 -12.24 1.75 -10.46
C TYR A 209 -12.15 2.68 -11.69
N VAL A 210 -11.01 2.70 -12.37
CA VAL A 210 -10.86 3.46 -13.63
C VAL A 210 -11.82 2.93 -14.70
N GLN A 211 -12.01 1.61 -14.80
CA GLN A 211 -12.95 1.01 -15.76
C GLN A 211 -14.41 1.42 -15.54
N ILE A 212 -14.81 1.71 -14.30
CA ILE A 212 -16.17 2.22 -14.00
C ILE A 212 -16.25 3.76 -14.05
N GLY A 213 -15.18 4.44 -14.48
CA GLY A 213 -15.15 5.88 -14.71
C GLY A 213 -14.65 6.73 -13.54
N ALA A 214 -14.05 6.13 -12.51
CA ALA A 214 -13.47 6.90 -11.41
C ALA A 214 -12.17 7.59 -11.83
N LYS A 215 -11.95 8.82 -11.34
CA LYS A 215 -10.68 9.56 -11.47
C LYS A 215 -9.77 9.26 -10.30
N LEU A 216 -8.46 9.31 -10.52
CA LEU A 216 -7.46 9.04 -9.48
C LEU A 216 -6.99 10.34 -8.84
N ILE A 217 -7.16 10.48 -7.52
CA ILE A 217 -6.60 11.58 -6.73
C ILE A 217 -5.22 11.12 -6.23
N ILE A 218 -4.13 11.70 -6.73
CA ILE A 218 -2.77 11.19 -6.47
C ILE A 218 -1.74 12.31 -6.28
N PRO A 219 -0.68 12.11 -5.49
CA PRO A 219 0.44 13.05 -5.44
C PRO A 219 1.10 13.21 -6.82
N GLU A 220 1.44 14.43 -7.19
CA GLU A 220 2.00 14.77 -8.51
C GLU A 220 3.26 13.95 -8.85
N ILE A 221 4.08 13.64 -7.83
CA ILE A 221 5.28 12.79 -7.95
C ILE A 221 4.98 11.39 -8.50
N ALA A 222 3.76 10.88 -8.29
CA ALA A 222 3.33 9.54 -8.67
C ALA A 222 2.66 9.47 -10.04
N THR A 223 2.57 10.59 -10.77
CA THR A 223 1.89 10.68 -12.07
C THR A 223 2.38 9.62 -13.07
N SER A 224 3.69 9.35 -13.11
CA SER A 224 4.27 8.34 -14.01
C SER A 224 3.76 6.92 -13.71
N TYR A 225 3.60 6.59 -12.43
CA TYR A 225 3.05 5.32 -11.98
C TYR A 225 1.57 5.20 -12.37
N TRP A 226 0.75 6.17 -11.95
CA TRP A 226 -0.70 6.08 -12.09
C TRP A 226 -1.20 6.27 -13.53
N SER A 227 -0.47 7.01 -14.36
CA SER A 227 -0.75 7.11 -15.80
C SER A 227 -0.53 5.81 -16.57
N SER A 228 0.10 4.80 -15.94
CA SER A 228 0.26 3.47 -16.52
C SER A 228 -1.05 2.69 -16.62
N ILE A 229 -2.08 3.09 -15.87
CA ILE A 229 -3.40 2.47 -15.98
C ILE A 229 -4.11 3.03 -17.22
N PRO A 230 -4.48 2.19 -18.21
CA PRO A 230 -5.15 2.67 -19.42
C PRO A 230 -6.46 3.40 -19.10
N GLY A 231 -6.60 4.62 -19.61
CA GLY A 231 -7.79 5.46 -19.43
C GLY A 231 -7.87 6.19 -18.10
N ALA A 232 -6.83 6.14 -17.26
CA ALA A 232 -6.81 6.89 -16.01
C ALA A 232 -6.84 8.40 -16.24
N GLU A 233 -7.81 9.07 -15.62
CA GLU A 233 -7.84 10.52 -15.47
C GLU A 233 -7.30 10.88 -14.09
N LEU A 234 -6.28 11.74 -14.03
CA LEU A 234 -5.56 12.07 -12.80
C LEU A 234 -5.96 13.46 -12.29
N ILE A 235 -6.23 13.55 -10.99
CA ILE A 235 -6.31 14.79 -10.21
C ILE A 235 -5.08 14.80 -9.31
N THR A 236 -4.14 15.69 -9.61
CA THR A 236 -2.86 15.73 -8.93
C THR A 236 -2.83 16.79 -7.85
N PHE A 237 -2.11 16.53 -6.77
CA PHE A 237 -1.82 17.49 -5.70
C PHE A 237 -0.35 17.39 -5.27
N ASN A 238 0.15 18.41 -4.58
CA ASN A 238 1.51 18.43 -4.04
C ASN A 238 1.55 19.16 -2.70
N GLU A 239 2.74 19.24 -2.10
CA GLU A 239 2.94 19.76 -0.74
C GLU A 239 2.38 21.17 -0.52
N THR A 240 2.44 22.02 -1.54
CA THR A 240 1.99 23.41 -1.45
C THR A 240 0.54 23.61 -1.92
N HIS A 241 -0.01 22.63 -2.63
CA HIS A 241 -1.36 22.66 -3.20
C HIS A 241 -2.05 21.33 -2.90
N PRO A 242 -2.52 21.11 -1.66
CA PRO A 242 -3.28 19.91 -1.32
C PRO A 242 -4.57 19.87 -2.14
N TYR A 243 -5.05 18.68 -2.48
CA TYR A 243 -6.39 18.54 -3.05
C TYR A 243 -7.41 18.68 -1.92
N ILE A 244 -8.39 19.57 -2.11
CA ILE A 244 -9.45 19.82 -1.13
C ILE A 244 -10.78 19.44 -1.78
N HIS A 245 -11.42 18.42 -1.22
CA HIS A 245 -12.76 18.01 -1.59
C HIS A 245 -13.77 18.52 -0.56
N SER A 246 -14.93 19.00 -1.02
CA SER A 246 -15.94 19.54 -0.11
C SER A 246 -17.34 19.62 -0.72
N ASP A 247 -18.34 19.24 0.07
CA ASP A 247 -19.77 19.40 -0.18
C ASP A 247 -20.43 20.28 0.91
N ASN A 248 -21.72 20.16 1.18
CA ASN A 248 -22.37 20.90 2.27
C ASN A 248 -22.22 20.21 3.64
N GLU A 249 -21.76 18.97 3.71
CA GLU A 249 -21.67 18.17 4.94
C GLU A 249 -20.25 18.11 5.51
N HIS A 250 -19.24 18.01 4.66
CA HIS A 250 -17.86 17.76 5.05
C HIS A 250 -16.80 18.44 4.15
N LYS A 251 -15.56 18.38 4.61
CA LYS A 251 -14.34 18.77 3.90
C LYS A 251 -13.28 17.70 4.12
N ALA A 252 -12.62 17.30 3.04
CA ALA A 252 -11.49 16.38 3.05
C ALA A 252 -10.28 17.03 2.37
N TRP A 253 -9.16 17.09 3.08
CA TRP A 253 -7.88 17.56 2.56
C TRP A 253 -7.00 16.34 2.32
N PHE A 254 -6.45 16.21 1.13
CA PHE A 254 -5.52 15.16 0.73
C PHE A 254 -4.12 15.78 0.72
N ILE A 255 -3.23 15.27 1.58
CA ILE A 255 -1.95 15.88 1.94
C ILE A 255 -0.81 14.93 1.60
N TRP A 256 0.25 15.49 1.02
CA TRP A 256 1.50 14.82 0.71
C TRP A 256 2.65 15.79 1.00
N GLU A 257 3.81 15.30 1.43
CA GLU A 257 5.04 16.09 1.58
C GLU A 257 6.22 15.37 0.92
N GLU A 258 7.26 16.10 0.51
CA GLU A 258 8.41 15.51 -0.21
C GLU A 258 9.10 14.40 0.61
N GLN A 259 9.17 14.56 1.93
CA GLN A 259 9.64 13.53 2.87
C GLN A 259 8.47 12.71 3.42
N ALA A 260 7.76 12.03 2.51
CA ALA A 260 6.63 11.19 2.88
C ALA A 260 7.08 9.98 3.73
N THR A 261 6.35 9.71 4.82
CA THR A 261 6.76 8.77 5.89
C THR A 261 7.04 7.35 5.42
N HIS A 262 6.15 6.76 4.62
CA HIS A 262 6.16 5.32 4.32
C HIS A 262 6.70 5.00 2.93
N SER A 263 6.30 5.81 1.94
CA SER A 263 6.75 5.67 0.57
C SER A 263 6.72 7.02 -0.13
N ILE A 264 7.43 7.17 -1.25
CA ILE A 264 7.62 8.47 -1.90
C ILE A 264 6.32 9.17 -2.30
N ASP A 265 5.24 8.42 -2.56
CA ASP A 265 3.92 8.94 -2.88
C ASP A 265 2.90 8.71 -1.77
N TRP A 266 3.35 8.40 -0.56
CA TRP A 266 2.47 8.25 0.58
C TRP A 266 1.81 9.56 0.96
N SER A 267 0.49 9.52 1.02
CA SER A 267 -0.37 10.64 1.34
C SER A 267 -1.39 10.23 2.40
N TYR A 268 -1.84 11.19 3.18
CA TYR A 268 -2.88 11.01 4.18
C TYR A 268 -4.00 12.03 3.97
N THR A 269 -5.15 11.82 4.61
CA THR A 269 -6.24 12.79 4.60
C THR A 269 -6.55 13.35 5.97
N PHE A 270 -7.02 14.59 5.98
CA PHE A 270 -7.66 15.23 7.12
C PHE A 270 -9.12 15.49 6.75
N ILE A 271 -10.08 15.03 7.55
CA ILE A 271 -11.51 15.12 7.24
C ILE A 271 -12.26 15.71 8.43
N THR A 272 -13.12 16.69 8.14
CA THR A 272 -13.98 17.35 9.11
C THR A 272 -15.37 17.57 8.54
N ASN A 273 -16.35 17.86 9.38
CA ASN A 273 -17.60 18.45 8.91
C ASN A 273 -17.33 19.80 8.20
N LYS A 274 -18.29 20.30 7.43
CA LYS A 274 -18.14 21.53 6.63
C LYS A 274 -17.81 22.76 7.48
N CYS A 275 -18.40 22.81 8.67
CA CYS A 275 -18.33 23.92 9.62
C CYS A 275 -17.90 23.39 11.00
N PRO A 276 -16.63 23.04 11.20
CA PRO A 276 -16.22 22.46 12.47
C PRO A 276 -16.18 23.48 13.60
N THR A 277 -16.28 22.94 14.80
CA THR A 277 -15.99 23.58 16.07
C THR A 277 -14.85 22.84 16.77
N ASN A 278 -14.35 23.35 17.88
CA ASN A 278 -13.30 22.67 18.65
C ASN A 278 -13.75 21.32 19.23
N GLU A 279 -15.07 21.08 19.30
CA GLU A 279 -15.68 19.82 19.75
C GLU A 279 -16.01 18.87 18.61
N SER A 280 -15.78 19.26 17.35
CA SER A 280 -16.08 18.43 16.18
C SER A 280 -15.08 17.28 16.06
N GLY A 281 -15.57 16.10 15.66
CA GLY A 281 -14.71 14.97 15.34
C GLY A 281 -13.90 15.23 14.07
N ILE A 282 -12.68 14.72 14.07
CA ILE A 282 -11.73 14.80 12.96
C ILE A 282 -11.33 13.37 12.62
N ALA A 283 -11.41 13.01 11.33
CA ALA A 283 -10.89 11.74 10.85
C ALA A 283 -9.58 11.98 10.10
N ILE A 284 -8.58 11.17 10.41
CA ILE A 284 -7.30 11.11 9.73
C ILE A 284 -7.18 9.73 9.10
N ILE A 285 -7.10 9.66 7.78
CA ILE A 285 -6.81 8.40 7.10
C ILE A 285 -5.34 8.42 6.71
N GLU A 286 -4.55 7.50 7.26
CA GLU A 286 -3.08 7.51 7.15
C GLU A 286 -2.50 6.30 6.42
N ALA A 287 -3.25 5.19 6.33
CA ALA A 287 -2.82 3.91 5.78
C ALA A 287 -1.81 3.11 6.63
N ASP A 288 -0.51 3.40 6.49
CA ASP A 288 0.60 2.49 6.84
C ASP A 288 1.73 3.14 7.67
N ALA A 289 1.61 4.41 8.04
CA ALA A 289 2.57 5.10 8.90
C ALA A 289 2.46 4.66 10.37
N TRP A 290 1.31 4.10 10.78
CA TRP A 290 1.12 3.55 12.12
C TRP A 290 0.09 2.41 12.14
N HIS A 291 0.39 1.34 12.88
CA HIS A 291 -0.49 0.18 13.03
C HIS A 291 -1.04 0.06 14.47
N PRO A 292 -1.93 0.97 14.90
CA PRO A 292 -2.51 0.97 16.24
C PRO A 292 -3.24 -0.33 16.58
N GLY A 293 -3.20 -0.71 17.86
CA GLY A 293 -3.76 -1.99 18.34
C GLY A 293 -2.90 -3.23 18.05
N MET A 294 -1.75 -3.07 17.38
CA MET A 294 -0.70 -4.09 17.32
C MET A 294 0.30 -3.91 18.45
N PRO A 295 1.04 -4.97 18.85
CA PRO A 295 2.13 -4.82 19.81
C PRO A 295 3.17 -3.80 19.31
N ASP A 296 3.70 -2.96 20.19
CA ASP A 296 4.68 -1.92 19.85
C ASP A 296 5.91 -2.47 19.11
N ALA A 297 6.33 -3.70 19.41
CA ALA A 297 7.45 -4.37 18.74
C ALA A 297 7.20 -4.66 17.25
N ASN A 298 5.94 -4.54 16.79
CA ASN A 298 5.53 -4.73 15.41
C ASN A 298 5.33 -3.39 14.67
N ASN A 299 5.47 -2.26 15.35
CA ASN A 299 5.42 -0.93 14.75
C ASN A 299 6.83 -0.38 14.53
N ASP A 300 7.04 0.35 13.44
CA ASP A 300 8.27 1.11 13.25
C ASP A 300 8.19 2.43 14.04
N ARG A 301 8.99 2.54 15.10
CA ARG A 301 9.00 3.74 15.95
C ARG A 301 9.57 4.96 15.24
N TRP A 302 10.40 4.78 14.23
CA TRP A 302 10.90 5.89 13.43
C TRP A 302 9.80 6.48 12.57
N GLU A 303 9.11 5.64 11.79
CA GLU A 303 7.99 6.06 10.91
C GLU A 303 6.88 6.74 11.72
N MET A 304 6.48 6.15 12.86
CA MET A 304 5.52 6.76 13.77
C MET A 304 5.92 8.17 14.20
N ARG A 305 7.20 8.40 14.51
CA ARG A 305 7.71 9.72 14.96
C ARG A 305 7.85 10.71 13.81
N GLU A 306 8.24 10.24 12.63
CA GLU A 306 8.32 11.05 11.42
C GLU A 306 6.94 11.58 11.05
N TRP A 307 5.93 10.70 10.98
CA TRP A 307 4.56 11.10 10.73
C TRP A 307 3.99 11.99 11.84
N LEU A 308 4.22 11.67 13.11
CA LEU A 308 3.77 12.54 14.21
C LEU A 308 4.41 13.94 14.14
N GLY A 309 5.67 14.01 13.70
CA GLY A 309 6.33 15.28 13.40
C GLY A 309 5.64 16.06 12.27
N GLN A 310 5.12 15.39 11.26
CA GLN A 310 4.28 16.00 10.23
C GLN A 310 2.95 16.51 10.80
N LEU A 311 2.24 15.68 11.58
CA LEU A 311 0.97 16.07 12.22
C LEU A 311 1.12 17.33 13.10
N ASP A 312 2.22 17.44 13.84
CA ASP A 312 2.52 18.60 14.70
C ASP A 312 2.75 19.87 13.86
N ARG A 313 3.55 19.77 12.77
CA ARG A 313 3.74 20.88 11.82
C ARG A 313 2.44 21.31 11.17
N ASP A 314 1.55 20.36 10.95
CA ASP A 314 0.27 20.57 10.28
C ASP A 314 -0.81 21.11 11.21
N GLY A 315 -0.56 21.10 12.52
CA GLY A 315 -1.47 21.61 13.54
C GLY A 315 -2.65 20.67 13.80
N VAL A 316 -2.44 19.35 13.67
CA VAL A 316 -3.50 18.36 13.89
C VAL A 316 -3.79 18.21 15.39
N PRO A 317 -5.05 18.25 15.84
CA PRO A 317 -5.42 18.00 17.24
C PRO A 317 -5.09 16.59 17.71
N GLU A 318 -4.64 16.46 18.96
CA GLU A 318 -4.42 15.17 19.62
C GLU A 318 -5.69 14.32 19.74
N SER A 319 -6.87 14.96 19.70
CA SER A 319 -8.18 14.31 19.72
C SER A 319 -8.61 13.71 18.38
N ALA A 320 -7.87 13.97 17.30
CA ALA A 320 -8.20 13.47 15.97
C ALA A 320 -8.15 11.93 15.94
N TYR A 321 -9.14 11.32 15.29
CA TYR A 321 -9.24 9.87 15.15
C TYR A 321 -8.39 9.42 13.98
N VAL A 322 -7.47 8.49 14.22
CA VAL A 322 -6.68 7.83 13.19
C VAL A 322 -7.41 6.59 12.72
N LEU A 323 -7.66 6.51 11.42
CA LEU A 323 -8.27 5.41 10.71
C LEU A 323 -7.18 4.76 9.83
N PRO A 324 -6.54 3.69 10.29
CA PRO A 324 -5.43 3.06 9.56
C PRO A 324 -5.93 1.99 8.58
N THR A 325 -5.09 1.62 7.61
CA THR A 325 -5.35 0.48 6.70
C THR A 325 -5.06 -0.83 7.41
N HIS A 326 -4.02 -0.87 8.25
CA HIS A 326 -3.74 -2.01 9.13
C HIS A 326 -3.80 -1.59 10.60
N GLY A 327 -4.33 -2.46 11.47
CA GLY A 327 -4.57 -2.12 12.88
C GLY A 327 -6.02 -1.73 13.18
N GLN A 328 -6.23 -0.88 14.18
CA GLN A 328 -7.53 -0.48 14.75
C GLN A 328 -7.65 1.03 14.89
N ILE A 329 -8.86 1.56 14.76
CA ILE A 329 -9.09 3.00 14.98
C ILE A 329 -8.56 3.42 16.36
N SER A 330 -7.79 4.50 16.38
CA SER A 330 -7.17 5.07 17.58
C SER A 330 -7.21 6.62 17.49
N GLN A 331 -6.53 7.32 18.39
CA GLN A 331 -6.39 8.77 18.39
C GLN A 331 -4.92 9.18 18.34
N VAL A 332 -4.66 10.39 17.85
CA VAL A 332 -3.29 10.96 17.83
C VAL A 332 -2.67 11.01 19.23
N SER A 333 -3.47 11.21 20.29
CA SER A 333 -3.02 11.13 21.68
C SER A 333 -2.33 9.80 22.04
N GLU A 334 -2.84 8.67 21.55
CA GLU A 334 -2.24 7.36 21.78
C GLU A 334 -0.90 7.24 21.02
N LEU A 335 -0.80 7.75 19.79
CA LEU A 335 0.48 7.82 19.05
C LEU A 335 1.53 8.66 19.79
N ILE A 336 1.12 9.78 20.39
CA ILE A 336 1.99 10.63 21.23
C ILE A 336 2.52 9.84 22.42
N GLU A 337 1.64 9.12 23.12
CA GLU A 337 2.00 8.27 24.26
C GLU A 337 2.98 7.15 23.86
N HIS A 338 2.71 6.45 22.74
CA HIS A 338 3.58 5.36 22.28
C HIS A 338 4.98 5.83 21.88
N THR A 339 5.10 7.04 21.35
CA THR A 339 6.35 7.54 20.79
C THR A 339 7.19 8.36 21.76
N ASP A 340 6.65 8.75 22.92
CA ASP A 340 7.26 9.75 23.83
C ASP A 340 7.63 11.05 23.08
N TYR A 341 6.80 11.46 22.13
CA TYR A 341 7.02 12.67 21.35
C TYR A 341 6.48 13.90 22.09
N VAL A 342 7.22 15.01 22.05
CA VAL A 342 6.78 16.28 22.64
C VAL A 342 5.86 16.97 21.65
N TYR A 343 4.56 16.74 21.78
CA TYR A 343 3.53 17.30 20.91
C TYR A 343 2.96 18.59 21.49
N ALA A 344 2.84 19.65 20.68
CA ALA A 344 2.20 20.87 21.11
C ALA A 344 0.67 20.69 21.13
N ALA A 345 -0.01 21.14 22.19
CA ALA A 345 -1.47 21.09 22.23
C ALA A 345 -2.06 21.89 21.05
N ARG A 346 -2.86 21.22 20.22
CA ARG A 346 -3.53 21.80 19.04
C ARG A 346 -5.04 21.71 19.16
N THR A 347 -5.70 22.73 18.62
CA THR A 347 -7.13 22.76 18.36
C THR A 347 -7.36 22.70 16.86
N ILE A 348 -8.61 22.46 16.44
CA ILE A 348 -8.90 22.40 15.02
C ILE A 348 -8.53 23.71 14.30
N GLY A 349 -8.60 24.85 14.99
CA GLY A 349 -8.19 26.16 14.47
C GLY A 349 -6.70 26.29 14.14
N ASP A 350 -5.85 25.37 14.59
CA ASP A 350 -4.41 25.38 14.32
C ASP A 350 -4.04 24.68 13.00
N TRP A 351 -5.01 24.07 12.31
CA TRP A 351 -4.81 23.35 11.04
C TRP A 351 -4.22 24.24 9.94
N LYS A 352 -3.06 23.84 9.38
CA LYS A 352 -2.25 24.65 8.46
C LYS A 352 -2.95 25.03 7.14
N ASN A 353 -3.86 24.20 6.63
CA ASN A 353 -4.47 24.39 5.30
C ASN A 353 -5.76 25.24 5.34
N GLY A 354 -5.81 26.21 6.26
CA GLY A 354 -6.69 27.37 6.19
C GLY A 354 -8.18 27.12 6.44
N GLY A 355 -8.57 26.01 7.07
CA GLY A 355 -9.99 25.70 7.19
C GLY A 355 -10.31 24.71 8.27
N ALA A 356 -10.79 25.22 9.40
CA ALA A 356 -11.39 24.36 10.40
C ALA A 356 -12.39 25.07 11.29
N LEU A 357 -12.39 26.40 11.35
CA LEU A 357 -13.46 27.14 12.01
C LEU A 357 -14.21 27.93 10.95
N TYR A 358 -15.53 27.73 10.91
CA TYR A 358 -16.41 28.54 10.07
C TYR A 358 -16.32 29.99 10.57
N GLN A 359 -15.85 30.92 9.72
CA GLN A 359 -16.05 32.34 9.98
C GLN A 359 -17.49 32.66 9.57
N ALA A 360 -18.30 33.07 10.55
CA ALA A 360 -19.72 33.38 10.40
C ALA A 360 -19.99 34.47 9.36
#